data_AF-A0A7Y1XNS4-F1
#
_entry.id   AF-A0A7Y1XNS4-F1
#
_cell.length_a   1.000
_cell.length_b   1.000
_cell.length_c   1.000
_cell.angle_alpha   90.00
_cell.angle_beta   90.00
_cell.angle_gamma   90.00
#
_symmetry.space_group_name_H-M   'P 1'
#
loop_
_entity.id
_entity.type
_entity.pdbx_description
1 polymer ?
#
loop_
_entity_poly.entity_id
_entity_poly.type
_entity_poly.pdbx_seq_one_letter_code
_entity_poly.pdbx_strand_id
1 'polypeptide(L)'
;MNLLNAVKEEFYFTTYNIDQLISKYLIKRLGVEDIETVNALGLKGRMTFETRLDLLMQIKSVSASEKKKLEIYSKFYQCLMLKKDVLTHTSEDCFRFLRENYPQEDLTHTDKKVGKILTDFVLDVQHIIERISKVPILKITADHDHSRVEKVIDLSTI
;
A
#
# COMPACT_ATOMS: atom_id res chain seq x y z
N MET A 1 17.26 -7.50 21.78
CA MET A 1 16.08 -7.36 20.90
C MET A 1 16.24 -8.38 19.77
N ASN A 2 15.26 -9.27 19.55
CA ASN A 2 15.35 -10.30 18.49
C ASN A 2 15.18 -9.63 17.11
N LEU A 3 15.94 -10.04 16.09
CA LEU A 3 15.88 -9.48 14.73
C LEU A 3 14.45 -9.50 14.16
N LEU A 4 13.69 -10.55 14.46
CA LEU A 4 12.29 -10.66 14.06
C LEU A 4 11.42 -9.54 14.65
N ASN A 5 11.69 -9.10 15.88
CA ASN A 5 10.94 -8.01 16.50
C ASN A 5 11.30 -6.67 15.86
N ALA A 6 12.58 -6.43 15.55
CA ALA A 6 12.99 -5.23 14.82
C ALA A 6 12.34 -5.16 13.43
N VAL A 7 12.32 -6.28 12.71
CA VAL A 7 11.65 -6.42 11.42
C VAL A 7 10.14 -6.17 11.52
N LYS A 8 9.47 -6.70 12.55
CA LYS A 8 8.04 -6.46 12.78
C LYS A 8 7.74 -5.00 13.11
N GLU A 9 8.57 -4.35 13.91
CA GLU A 9 8.42 -2.94 14.27
C GLU A 9 8.60 -2.02 13.05
N GLU A 10 9.62 -2.27 12.22
CA GLU A 10 9.86 -1.51 10.99
C GLU A 10 8.74 -1.72 9.96
N PHE A 11 8.30 -2.97 9.80
CA PHE A 11 7.17 -3.29 8.94
C PHE A 11 5.89 -2.61 9.43
N TYR A 12 5.60 -2.66 10.74
CA TYR A 12 4.44 -2.01 11.33
C TYR A 12 4.44 -0.49 11.10
N PHE A 13 5.56 0.17 11.39
CA PHE A 13 5.68 1.61 11.21
C PHE A 13 5.48 1.99 9.74
N THR A 14 6.04 1.20 8.83
CA THR A 14 5.91 1.51 7.41
C THR A 14 4.52 1.19 6.86
N THR A 15 3.88 0.11 7.30
CA THR A 15 2.47 -0.16 6.99
C THR A 15 1.57 0.98 7.47
N TYR A 16 1.83 1.53 8.66
CA TYR A 16 1.07 2.67 9.17
C TYR A 16 1.19 3.90 8.26
N ASN A 17 2.41 4.22 7.78
CA ASN A 17 2.63 5.31 6.83
C ASN A 17 1.95 5.06 5.49
N ILE A 18 2.05 3.83 4.98
CA ILE A 18 1.39 3.38 3.76
C ILE A 18 -0.14 3.54 3.90
N ASP A 19 -0.73 3.12 5.02
CA ASP A 19 -2.17 3.25 5.28
C ASP A 19 -2.61 4.72 5.31
N GLN A 20 -1.78 5.62 5.87
CA GLN A 20 -2.05 7.06 5.84
C GLN A 20 -2.06 7.60 4.41
N LEU A 21 -1.09 7.21 3.59
CA LEU A 21 -1.00 7.66 2.20
C LEU A 21 -2.21 7.19 1.40
N ILE A 22 -2.60 5.93 1.54
CA ILE A 22 -3.79 5.38 0.87
C ILE A 22 -5.05 6.12 1.33
N SER A 23 -5.23 6.31 2.64
CA SER A 23 -6.40 7.01 3.20
C SER A 23 -6.52 8.43 2.65
N LYS A 24 -5.43 9.20 2.70
CA LYS A 24 -5.38 10.58 2.17
C LYS A 24 -5.70 10.60 0.68
N TYR A 25 -5.12 9.67 -0.08
CA TYR A 25 -5.35 9.59 -1.51
C TYR A 25 -6.81 9.24 -1.85
N LEU A 26 -7.41 8.26 -1.18
CA LEU A 26 -8.80 7.85 -1.42
C LEU A 26 -9.78 8.98 -1.10
N ILE A 27 -9.62 9.65 0.06
CA ILE A 27 -10.44 10.81 0.44
C ILE A 27 -10.37 11.89 -0.64
N LYS A 28 -9.16 12.24 -1.06
CA LYS A 28 -8.93 13.24 -2.11
C LYS A 28 -9.51 12.81 -3.45
N ARG A 29 -9.34 11.54 -3.84
CA ARG A 29 -9.78 10.98 -5.14
C ARG A 29 -11.30 10.94 -5.26
N LEU A 30 -11.99 10.62 -4.16
CA LEU A 30 -13.44 10.58 -4.11
C LEU A 30 -14.06 11.98 -3.98
N GLY A 31 -13.25 13.01 -3.70
CA GLY A 31 -13.74 14.39 -3.54
C GLY A 31 -14.66 14.54 -2.34
N VAL A 32 -14.45 13.73 -1.30
CA VAL A 32 -15.34 13.69 -0.15
C VAL A 32 -14.90 14.73 0.87
N GLU A 33 -15.82 15.63 1.19
CA GLU A 33 -15.60 16.72 2.16
C GLU A 33 -16.43 16.51 3.45
N ASP A 34 -17.37 15.57 3.45
CA ASP A 34 -18.19 15.30 4.62
C ASP A 34 -17.39 14.57 5.71
N ILE A 35 -17.55 15.03 6.94
CA ILE A 35 -16.76 14.58 8.10
C ILE A 35 -16.99 13.08 8.38
N GLU A 36 -18.20 12.56 8.17
CA GLU A 36 -18.52 11.17 8.47
C GLU A 36 -17.76 10.21 7.55
N THR A 37 -17.77 10.47 6.24
CA THR A 37 -17.06 9.65 5.25
C THR A 37 -15.56 9.82 5.35
N VAL A 38 -15.06 11.06 5.58
CA VAL A 38 -13.64 11.30 5.87
C VAL A 38 -13.18 10.48 7.07
N ASN A 39 -13.98 10.45 8.14
CA ASN A 39 -13.69 9.63 9.32
C ASN A 39 -13.77 8.14 9.01
N ALA A 40 -14.71 7.68 8.19
CA ALA A 40 -14.84 6.28 7.81
C ALA A 40 -13.63 5.77 6.98
N LEU A 41 -13.11 6.63 6.10
CA LEU A 41 -11.91 6.37 5.28
C LEU A 41 -10.59 6.56 6.05
N GLY A 42 -10.60 7.35 7.13
CA GLY A 42 -9.43 7.59 7.95
C GLY A 42 -8.91 6.34 8.68
N LEU A 43 -7.69 6.42 9.20
CA LEU A 43 -7.01 5.29 9.87
C LEU A 43 -7.80 4.66 11.03
N LYS A 44 -8.56 5.49 11.76
CA LYS A 44 -9.42 5.07 12.88
C LYS A 44 -10.87 4.83 12.46
N GLY A 45 -11.13 4.87 11.17
CA GLY A 45 -12.43 4.68 10.57
C GLY A 45 -12.89 3.22 10.57
N ARG A 46 -14.04 2.99 9.96
CA ARG A 46 -14.63 1.64 9.85
C ARG A 46 -13.94 0.78 8.81
N MET A 47 -13.19 1.37 7.87
CA MET A 47 -12.46 0.63 6.85
C MET A 47 -11.14 0.09 7.40
N THR A 48 -10.82 -1.15 7.07
CA THR A 48 -9.52 -1.74 7.41
C THR A 48 -8.46 -1.34 6.38
N PHE A 49 -7.19 -1.48 6.75
CA PHE A 49 -6.07 -1.32 5.82
C PHE A 49 -6.26 -2.17 4.56
N GLU A 50 -6.68 -3.44 4.72
CA GLU A 50 -6.91 -4.37 3.62
C GLU A 50 -7.95 -3.82 2.64
N THR A 51 -9.09 -3.33 3.15
CA THR A 51 -10.13 -2.75 2.29
C THR A 51 -9.66 -1.50 1.56
N ARG A 52 -8.88 -0.64 2.22
CA ARG A 52 -8.30 0.55 1.58
C ARG A 52 -7.29 0.20 0.50
N LEU A 53 -6.44 -0.81 0.74
CA LEU A 53 -5.49 -1.32 -0.24
C LEU A 53 -6.20 -1.94 -1.45
N ASP A 54 -7.27 -2.70 -1.24
CA ASP A 54 -8.08 -3.27 -2.31
C ASP A 54 -8.72 -2.19 -3.17
N LEU A 55 -9.27 -1.14 -2.56
CA LEU A 55 -9.79 0.02 -3.30
C LEU A 55 -8.70 0.70 -4.13
N LEU A 56 -7.49 0.86 -3.59
CA LEU A 56 -6.36 1.42 -4.34
C LEU A 56 -6.04 0.57 -5.58
N MET A 57 -6.03 -0.76 -5.45
CA MET A 57 -5.74 -1.69 -6.56
C MET A 57 -6.80 -1.68 -7.67
N GLN A 58 -8.03 -1.23 -7.37
CA GLN A 58 -9.08 -1.07 -8.38
C GLN A 58 -8.88 0.15 -9.29
N ILE A 59 -7.96 1.05 -8.93
CA ILE A 59 -7.71 2.28 -9.69
C ILE A 59 -6.98 1.95 -10.99
N LYS A 60 -7.47 2.51 -12.11
CA LYS A 60 -6.96 2.22 -13.47
C LYS A 60 -5.47 2.56 -13.67
N SER A 61 -4.91 3.48 -12.89
CA SER A 61 -3.50 3.88 -12.98
C SER A 61 -2.52 2.87 -12.36
N VAL A 62 -3.01 1.85 -11.67
CA VAL A 62 -2.18 0.77 -11.11
C VAL A 62 -1.96 -0.30 -12.19
N SER A 63 -0.72 -0.50 -12.60
CA SER A 63 -0.35 -1.52 -13.58
C SER A 63 -0.50 -2.93 -13.00
N ALA A 64 -0.61 -3.94 -13.87
CA ALA A 64 -0.74 -5.34 -13.43
C ALA A 64 0.44 -5.80 -12.55
N SER A 65 1.66 -5.35 -12.87
CA SER A 65 2.86 -5.63 -12.06
C SER A 65 2.77 -5.02 -10.66
N GLU A 66 2.31 -3.78 -10.56
CA GLU A 66 2.13 -3.10 -9.26
C GLU A 66 1.01 -3.73 -8.44
N LYS A 67 -0.11 -4.12 -9.06
CA LYS A 67 -1.18 -4.86 -8.38
C LYS A 67 -0.64 -6.14 -7.75
N LYS A 68 0.15 -6.91 -8.49
CA LYS A 68 0.79 -8.13 -7.97
C LYS A 68 1.67 -7.84 -6.74
N LYS A 69 2.45 -6.76 -6.77
CA LYS A 69 3.29 -6.33 -5.63
C LYS A 69 2.43 -5.96 -4.41
N LEU A 70 1.33 -5.22 -4.62
CA LEU A 70 0.40 -4.83 -3.56
C LEU A 70 -0.38 -6.04 -2.99
N GLU A 71 -0.74 -7.03 -3.80
CA GLU A 71 -1.34 -8.28 -3.35
C GLU A 71 -0.38 -9.11 -2.48
N ILE A 72 0.90 -9.20 -2.88
CA ILE A 72 1.95 -9.84 -2.08
C ILE A 72 2.10 -9.10 -0.74
N TYR A 73 2.09 -7.77 -0.76
CA TYR A 73 2.18 -6.94 0.45
C TYR A 73 1.00 -7.19 1.40
N SER A 74 -0.22 -7.26 0.87
CA SER A 74 -1.43 -7.57 1.63
C SER A 74 -1.34 -8.93 2.34
N LYS A 75 -0.92 -9.97 1.61
CA LYS A 75 -0.71 -11.32 2.18
C LYS A 75 0.38 -11.33 3.25
N PHE A 76 1.46 -10.60 3.02
CA PHE A 76 2.55 -10.49 3.99
C PHE A 76 2.13 -9.75 5.26
N TYR A 77 1.33 -8.67 5.12
CA TYR A 77 0.69 -7.99 6.24
C TYR A 77 -0.21 -8.94 7.05
N GLN A 78 -1.05 -9.74 6.38
CA GLN A 78 -1.87 -10.77 7.04
C GLN A 78 -1.02 -11.78 7.84
N CYS A 79 0.11 -12.21 7.27
CA CYS A 79 1.06 -13.14 7.91
C CYS A 79 1.67 -12.55 9.19
N LEU A 80 2.19 -11.32 9.10
CA LEU A 80 2.95 -10.71 10.19
C LEU A 80 2.09 -10.05 11.27
N MET A 81 0.99 -9.42 10.87
CA MET A 81 0.23 -8.50 11.74
C MET A 81 -1.07 -9.10 12.26
N LEU A 82 -1.77 -9.90 11.44
CA LEU A 82 -3.11 -10.38 11.76
C LEU A 82 -3.16 -11.83 12.29
N LYS A 83 -2.05 -12.57 12.26
CA LYS A 83 -1.98 -14.00 12.63
C LYS A 83 -3.10 -14.86 12.00
N LYS A 84 -3.62 -14.46 10.82
CA LYS A 84 -4.65 -15.21 10.10
C LYS A 84 -3.98 -16.35 9.32
N ASP A 85 -3.95 -17.53 9.94
CA ASP A 85 -3.87 -18.94 9.45
C ASP A 85 -3.30 -19.36 8.08
N VAL A 86 -2.71 -18.51 7.23
CA VAL A 86 -2.29 -18.94 5.87
C VAL A 86 -0.84 -19.42 5.82
N LEU A 87 -0.03 -19.13 6.83
CA LEU A 87 1.37 -19.55 6.94
C LEU A 87 1.61 -19.99 8.39
N THR A 88 2.20 -21.16 8.58
CA THR A 88 2.39 -21.85 9.87
C THR A 88 3.29 -21.07 10.82
N HIS A 89 2.81 -19.94 11.36
CA HIS A 89 3.28 -19.16 12.52
C HIS A 89 4.79 -18.86 12.67
N THR A 90 5.63 -19.26 11.72
CA THR A 90 7.08 -19.12 11.78
C THR A 90 7.49 -18.01 10.83
N SER A 91 8.46 -17.21 11.28
CA SER A 91 9.08 -16.17 10.46
C SER A 91 9.59 -16.73 9.13
N GLU A 92 10.03 -17.99 9.11
CA GLU A 92 10.55 -18.67 7.92
C GLU A 92 9.52 -18.82 6.80
N ASP A 93 8.24 -19.04 7.12
CA ASP A 93 7.19 -19.19 6.10
C ASP A 93 6.83 -17.86 5.44
N CYS A 94 6.72 -16.77 6.22
CA CYS A 94 6.52 -15.43 5.65
C CYS A 94 7.75 -15.01 4.81
N PHE A 95 8.98 -15.32 5.26
CA PHE A 95 10.20 -15.01 4.51
C PHE A 95 10.40 -15.90 3.28
N ARG A 96 10.01 -17.17 3.32
CA ARG A 96 9.97 -18.05 2.14
C ARG A 96 8.99 -17.52 1.10
N PHE A 97 7.79 -17.11 1.50
CA PHE A 97 6.82 -16.48 0.60
C PHE A 97 7.39 -15.23 -0.09
N LEU A 98 8.10 -14.36 0.64
CA LEU A 98 8.79 -13.22 0.02
C LEU A 98 9.85 -13.66 -0.98
N ARG A 99 10.71 -14.63 -0.64
CA ARG A 99 11.76 -15.14 -1.54
C ARG A 99 11.19 -15.73 -2.83
N GLU A 100 10.09 -16.48 -2.74
CA GLU A 100 9.43 -17.10 -3.90
C GLU A 100 8.78 -16.07 -4.83
N ASN A 101 8.29 -14.96 -4.27
CA ASN A 101 7.57 -13.93 -5.03
C ASN A 101 8.45 -12.74 -5.44
N TYR A 102 9.65 -12.63 -4.86
CA TYR A 102 10.68 -11.62 -5.12
C TYR A 102 12.06 -12.29 -5.19
N PRO A 103 12.32 -13.14 -6.20
CA PRO A 103 13.61 -13.78 -6.35
C PRO A 103 14.67 -12.72 -6.67
N GLN A 104 15.52 -12.39 -5.71
CA GLN A 104 16.83 -11.81 -6.03
C GLN A 104 17.78 -12.94 -6.38
N GLU A 105 18.60 -12.74 -7.41
CA GLU A 105 19.41 -13.77 -8.07
C GLU A 105 20.46 -14.47 -7.19
N ASP A 106 20.63 -14.14 -5.91
CA ASP A 106 21.63 -14.82 -5.07
C ASP A 106 21.33 -14.79 -3.55
N LEU A 107 20.43 -15.68 -3.13
CA LEU A 107 19.96 -15.82 -1.74
C LEU A 107 20.49 -17.08 -1.04
N THR A 108 21.82 -17.18 -0.94
CA THR A 108 22.46 -18.05 0.06
C THR A 108 22.27 -17.45 1.48
N HIS A 109 21.69 -18.27 2.37
CA HIS A 109 21.14 -17.95 3.70
C HIS A 109 22.00 -17.08 4.63
N THR A 110 21.61 -15.81 4.84
CA THR A 110 21.99 -15.03 6.03
C THR A 110 20.88 -14.06 6.44
N ASP A 111 20.59 -14.00 7.74
CA ASP A 111 19.53 -13.19 8.35
C ASP A 111 19.58 -11.69 7.99
N LYS A 112 20.78 -11.15 7.71
CA LYS A 112 20.98 -9.77 7.26
C LYS A 112 20.42 -9.50 5.85
N LYS A 113 20.41 -10.50 4.95
CA LYS A 113 19.84 -10.36 3.60
C LYS A 113 18.32 -10.30 3.64
N VAL A 114 17.68 -11.04 4.55
CA VAL A 114 16.22 -11.08 4.70
C VAL A 114 15.67 -9.73 5.16
N GLY A 115 16.32 -9.09 6.14
CA GLY A 115 15.96 -7.73 6.56
C GLY A 115 16.05 -6.73 5.40
N LYS A 116 17.12 -6.78 4.61
CA LYS A 116 17.29 -5.92 3.43
C LYS A 116 16.21 -6.15 2.36
N ILE A 117 15.90 -7.41 2.03
CA ILE A 117 14.83 -7.74 1.06
C ILE A 117 13.50 -7.16 1.51
N LEU A 118 13.21 -7.24 2.81
CA LEU A 118 11.98 -6.69 3.34
C LEU A 118 11.97 -5.16 3.26
N THR A 119 13.04 -4.49 3.67
CA THR A 119 13.14 -3.03 3.56
C THR A 119 13.00 -2.59 2.09
N ASP A 120 13.70 -3.24 1.17
CA ASP A 120 13.62 -2.96 -0.28
C ASP A 120 12.19 -3.18 -0.80
N PHE A 121 11.53 -4.27 -0.41
CA PHE A 121 10.14 -4.57 -0.78
C PHE A 121 9.15 -3.54 -0.25
N VAL A 122 9.31 -3.13 1.00
CA VAL A 122 8.46 -2.14 1.65
C VAL A 122 8.64 -0.76 0.99
N LEU A 123 9.88 -0.36 0.68
CA LEU A 123 10.18 0.87 -0.06
C LEU A 123 9.59 0.84 -1.47
N ASP A 124 9.67 -0.31 -2.16
CA ASP A 124 9.03 -0.52 -3.45
C ASP A 124 7.52 -0.24 -3.40
N VAL A 125 6.83 -0.77 -2.38
CA VAL A 125 5.39 -0.55 -2.17
C VAL A 125 5.10 0.90 -1.84
N GLN A 126 5.89 1.53 -0.98
CA GLN A 126 5.76 2.95 -0.67
C GLN A 126 5.89 3.80 -1.96
N HIS A 127 6.89 3.54 -2.79
CA HIS A 127 7.07 4.25 -4.06
C HIS A 127 5.90 4.07 -5.02
N ILE A 128 5.32 2.87 -5.09
CA ILE A 128 4.11 2.61 -5.90
C ILE A 128 2.96 3.51 -5.43
N ILE A 129 2.72 3.56 -4.12
CA ILE A 129 1.63 4.34 -3.51
C ILE A 129 1.86 5.84 -3.70
N GLU A 130 3.09 6.33 -3.50
CA GLU A 130 3.44 7.72 -3.73
C GLU A 130 3.24 8.12 -5.19
N ARG A 131 3.66 7.27 -6.13
CA ARG A 131 3.45 7.49 -7.56
C ARG A 131 1.95 7.52 -7.90
N ILE A 132 1.15 6.57 -7.41
CA ILE A 132 -0.32 6.58 -7.59
C ILE A 132 -0.91 7.88 -7.04
N SER A 133 -0.42 8.32 -5.88
CA SER A 133 -0.90 9.52 -5.19
C SER A 133 -0.59 10.82 -5.93
N LYS A 134 0.47 10.82 -6.77
CA LYS A 134 0.84 11.93 -7.64
C LYS A 134 0.06 11.96 -8.96
N VAL A 135 -0.70 10.91 -9.30
CA VAL A 135 -1.52 10.90 -10.52
C VAL A 135 -2.62 11.95 -10.39
N PRO A 136 -2.72 12.92 -11.33
CA PRO A 136 -3.73 13.96 -11.27
C PRO A 136 -5.14 13.37 -11.22
N ILE A 137 -5.94 13.87 -10.29
CA ILE A 137 -7.36 13.53 -10.19
C ILE A 137 -8.05 14.32 -11.30
N LEU A 138 -8.33 13.66 -12.43
CA LEU A 138 -9.16 14.26 -13.48
C LEU A 138 -10.55 14.52 -12.89
N LYS A 139 -10.90 15.80 -12.74
CA LYS A 139 -12.25 16.23 -12.39
C LYS A 139 -13.06 16.22 -13.69
N ILE A 140 -14.00 15.29 -13.82
CA ILE A 140 -14.97 15.36 -14.91
C ILE A 140 -16.07 16.30 -14.40
N THR A 141 -16.01 17.56 -14.80
CA THR A 141 -17.16 18.46 -14.68
C THR A 141 -18.16 18.04 -15.75
N ALA A 142 -19.25 17.40 -15.32
CA ALA A 142 -20.39 17.18 -16.18
C ALA A 142 -21.17 18.50 -16.28
N ASP A 143 -20.69 19.41 -17.12
CA ASP A 143 -21.54 20.49 -17.59
C ASP A 143 -22.50 19.89 -18.62
N HIS A 144 -23.80 20.04 -18.36
CA HIS A 144 -24.85 19.86 -19.36
C HIS A 144 -24.66 20.91 -20.49
N ASP A 145 -23.66 20.73 -21.36
CA ASP A 145 -23.84 20.87 -22.80
C ASP A 145 -22.59 20.56 -23.62
N HIS A 146 -21.37 20.71 -23.12
CA HIS A 146 -20.17 20.32 -23.88
C HIS A 146 -19.08 19.80 -22.92
N SER A 147 -18.73 18.52 -23.04
CA SER A 147 -17.68 17.89 -22.26
C SER A 147 -16.31 18.46 -22.61
N ARG A 148 -15.91 19.53 -21.91
CA ARG A 148 -14.54 20.05 -21.88
C ARG A 148 -13.75 19.30 -20.81
N VAL A 149 -12.69 18.61 -21.22
CA VAL A 149 -11.70 18.06 -20.29
C VAL A 149 -10.77 19.19 -19.87
N GLU A 150 -11.04 19.83 -18.74
CA GLU A 150 -10.08 20.77 -18.15
C GLU A 150 -9.04 19.99 -17.35
N LYS A 151 -7.80 19.95 -17.88
CA LYS A 151 -6.62 19.55 -17.12
C LYS A 151 -6.17 20.72 -16.26
N VAL A 152 -6.55 20.76 -14.99
CA VAL A 152 -5.80 21.53 -13.99
C VAL A 152 -6.02 20.93 -12.61
N ILE A 153 -5.00 20.31 -12.02
CA ILE A 153 -4.41 20.77 -10.75
C ILE A 153 -2.94 20.30 -10.72
N ASP A 154 -2.01 21.25 -10.83
CA ASP A 154 -0.64 21.04 -10.35
C ASP A 154 -0.65 21.35 -8.85
N LEU A 155 -0.23 20.37 -8.03
CA LEU A 155 -0.36 20.39 -6.56
C LEU A 155 0.99 20.40 -5.85
N SER A 156 2.01 21.00 -6.48
CA SER A 156 3.31 21.24 -5.85
C SER A 156 3.30 22.33 -4.76
N THR A 157 2.13 22.81 -4.29
CA THR A 157 2.04 23.97 -3.38
C THR A 157 1.01 23.84 -2.26
N ILE A 158 0.91 22.68 -1.58
CA ILE A 158 0.26 22.57 -0.25
C ILE A 158 1.10 21.67 0.65
#